data_AF-A0A263DYD7-F1
#
_entry.id   AF-A0A263DYD7-F1
#
_cell.length_a   1.000
_cell.length_b   1.000
_cell.length_c   1.000
_cell.angle_alpha   90.00
_cell.angle_beta   90.00
_cell.angle_gamma   90.00
#
_symmetry.space_group_name_H-M   'P 1'
#
loop_
_entity.id
_entity.type
_entity.pdbx_description
1 polymer ?
#
loop_
_entity_poly.entity_id
_entity_poly.type
_entity_poly.pdbx_seq_one_letter_code
_entity_poly.pdbx_strand_id
1 'polypeptide(L)'
;MLEVGPTDQDGEDDADLAVFVDRLAAAGSDQSTTDAQTHIRRVIAAGSPPPGLRRLAEALAASVAELPPSPRRPAEDPASVVAAMRDNALVVLEDFDTAAAAAAIAALIADGRRVIVTGATPAEVAGVRSALPPDAADRALPHLPALTPAELRELRRLLATSTPGRRARPGQELPPESSLPDRGGVAQLCAEALRHTGEDAGAWMVPTLLADLDEGRRSAVTSVARGVYGSLGSMPGHAGSEWTWRLLSELIHGGRRAEFDQLVDDIARVTAALDRTRTDPPVSFSAAPPPGAVAVLLRYREFLAGGGRTRAYFRSAVQREAQPVLDVVRVGERRPENEADIDQVIDYLDLVDRQIQVDAACSELGVPVPGDEDELAEIADGLAKVAGAARSVAALRHDVLFLAPDSPLAVPDVETAEEIAIAIIEYADHGSAVAAARKLDLLAAALADCSPVAATAPEHEQAVTALRERDAEGYAAAVEALGAARREARDEAQRLELLERLREGAPRLAEAWSALAEVEPAALGIASFVPVAPLLSALPAPDSADIVLVLGASGLGVERLLLAAVAPRLVAVVGPGDTRDDSPSLLSVLQRASALVIRGPARRGQVLPFSGGAPRSAAPVGQAGA
;
A
#
# COMPACT_ATOMS: atom_id res chain seq x y z
N MET A 1 26.26 6.01 8.41
CA MET A 1 25.43 7.22 8.38
C MET A 1 26.02 8.11 9.47
N LEU A 2 26.71 9.19 9.08
CA LEU A 2 27.40 10.08 10.01
C LEU A 2 26.36 10.88 10.81
N GLU A 3 26.26 10.61 12.12
CA GLU A 3 25.67 11.53 13.07
C GLU A 3 26.59 12.76 13.19
N VAL A 4 26.18 13.85 12.54
CA VAL A 4 26.70 15.18 12.83
C VAL A 4 25.84 15.69 13.99
N GLY A 5 26.41 15.72 15.20
CA GLY A 5 25.79 16.38 16.34
C GLY A 5 25.62 17.88 16.07
N PRO A 6 24.65 18.56 16.72
CA PRO A 6 24.52 20.00 16.61
C PRO A 6 25.82 20.64 17.11
N THR A 7 26.43 21.43 16.24
CA THR A 7 27.71 22.10 16.44
C THR A 7 27.65 23.10 17.59
N ASP A 8 28.67 23.11 18.46
CA ASP A 8 28.89 24.09 19.55
C ASP A 8 28.79 25.58 19.12
N GLN A 9 28.79 25.87 17.81
CA GLN A 9 28.59 27.20 17.24
C GLN A 9 27.23 27.82 17.58
N ASP A 10 26.15 27.02 17.63
CA ASP A 10 24.81 27.55 17.91
C ASP A 10 24.70 28.12 19.34
N GLY A 11 25.45 27.55 20.30
CA GLY A 11 25.48 28.02 21.69
C GLY A 11 26.32 29.27 21.91
N GLU A 12 27.37 29.47 21.11
CA GLU A 12 28.24 30.66 21.16
C GLU A 12 27.54 31.87 20.53
N ASP A 13 26.88 31.67 19.39
CA ASP A 13 26.08 32.70 18.70
C ASP A 13 24.89 33.18 19.56
N ASP A 14 24.26 32.28 20.32
CA ASP A 14 23.15 32.63 21.22
C ASP A 14 23.62 33.43 22.45
N ALA A 15 24.83 33.15 22.96
CA ALA A 15 25.43 33.92 24.04
C ALA A 15 25.80 35.35 23.58
N ASP A 16 26.35 35.49 22.38
CA ASP A 16 26.65 36.79 21.77
C ASP A 16 25.37 37.61 21.51
N LEU A 17 24.30 36.95 21.06
CA LEU A 17 23.00 37.59 20.89
C LEU A 17 22.42 38.08 22.22
N ALA A 18 22.57 37.32 23.31
CA ALA A 18 22.15 37.75 24.65
C ALA A 18 22.91 39.00 25.12
N VAL A 19 24.23 39.06 24.88
CA VAL A 19 25.06 40.24 25.18
C VAL A 19 24.64 41.44 24.32
N PHE A 20 24.30 41.22 23.06
CA PHE A 20 23.77 42.28 22.19
C PHE A 20 22.46 42.86 22.72
N VAL A 21 21.53 42.01 23.17
CA VAL A 21 20.26 42.42 23.80
C VAL A 21 20.52 43.25 25.05
N ASP A 22 21.51 42.89 25.87
CA ASP A 22 21.87 43.65 27.08
C ASP A 22 22.38 45.05 26.76
N ARG A 23 23.17 45.20 25.69
CA ARG A 23 23.66 46.51 25.24
C ARG A 23 22.53 47.40 24.74
N LEU A 24 21.54 46.83 24.05
CA LEU A 24 20.34 47.58 23.63
C LEU A 24 19.50 48.00 24.85
N ALA A 25 19.26 47.09 25.79
CA ALA A 25 18.46 47.37 26.98
C ALA A 25 19.11 48.41 27.91
N ALA A 26 20.45 48.44 28.00
CA ALA A 26 21.18 49.41 28.82
C ALA A 26 20.99 50.88 28.40
N ALA A 27 20.52 51.14 27.18
CA ALA A 27 20.17 52.48 26.70
C ALA A 27 18.84 53.01 27.28
N GLY A 28 18.00 52.14 27.85
CA GLY A 28 16.71 52.47 28.45
C GLY A 28 16.67 52.19 29.95
N SER A 29 15.80 52.89 30.67
CA SER A 29 15.62 52.72 32.12
C SER A 29 14.16 52.48 32.53
N ASP A 30 13.25 52.31 31.56
CA ASP A 30 11.83 52.10 31.82
C ASP A 30 11.49 50.61 32.02
N GLN A 31 10.42 50.35 32.77
CA GLN A 31 10.01 48.98 33.11
C GLN A 31 9.74 48.12 31.87
N SER A 32 9.17 48.70 30.79
CA SER A 32 8.86 47.95 29.58
C SER A 32 10.10 47.40 28.88
N THR A 33 11.21 48.14 28.93
CA THR A 33 12.52 47.71 28.41
C THR A 33 13.08 46.55 29.25
N THR A 34 12.97 46.63 30.58
CA THR A 34 13.40 45.56 31.50
C THR A 34 12.57 44.28 31.32
N ASP A 35 11.26 44.41 31.15
CA ASP A 35 10.34 43.29 30.90
C ASP A 35 10.69 42.59 29.58
N ALA A 36 10.86 43.37 28.50
CA ALA A 36 11.26 42.88 27.18
C ALA A 36 12.61 42.14 27.24
N GLN A 37 13.62 42.74 27.87
CA GLN A 37 14.94 42.12 28.06
C GLN A 37 14.83 40.77 28.78
N THR A 38 14.08 40.73 29.87
CA THR A 38 13.88 39.50 30.67
C THR A 38 13.20 38.42 29.85
N HIS A 39 12.17 38.78 29.09
CA HIS A 39 11.45 37.86 28.21
C HIS A 39 12.36 37.32 27.09
N ILE A 40 13.06 38.20 26.38
CA ILE A 40 13.95 37.83 25.27
C ILE A 40 15.07 36.88 25.76
N ARG A 41 15.69 37.17 26.91
CA ARG A 41 16.69 36.29 27.51
C ARG A 41 16.14 34.89 27.80
N ARG A 42 14.91 34.81 28.31
CA ARG A 42 14.26 33.52 28.57
C ARG A 42 14.04 32.74 27.28
N VAL A 43 13.64 33.44 26.20
CA VAL A 43 13.40 32.84 24.88
C VAL A 43 14.70 32.36 24.23
N ILE A 44 15.80 33.12 24.34
CA ILE A 44 17.13 32.70 23.88
C ILE A 44 17.62 31.49 24.69
N ALA A 45 17.51 31.53 26.02
CA ALA A 45 17.91 30.41 26.89
C ALA A 45 17.10 29.12 26.65
N ALA A 46 15.88 29.24 26.09
CA ALA A 46 15.06 28.12 25.68
C ALA A 46 15.42 27.57 24.28
N GLY A 47 16.47 28.10 23.63
CA GLY A 47 16.94 27.66 22.31
C GLY A 47 16.06 28.14 21.15
N SER A 48 15.33 29.25 21.31
CA SER A 48 14.45 29.80 20.27
C SER A 48 14.73 31.28 20.00
N PRO A 49 15.93 31.66 19.52
CA PRO A 49 16.34 33.05 19.49
C PRO A 49 15.50 33.85 18.48
N PRO A 50 15.03 35.07 18.82
CA PRO A 50 14.16 35.84 17.94
C PRO A 50 14.85 36.21 16.62
N PRO A 51 14.28 35.85 15.46
CA PRO A 51 14.97 35.96 14.17
C PRO A 51 15.23 37.41 13.75
N GLY A 52 14.38 38.36 14.15
CA GLY A 52 14.58 39.78 13.83
C GLY A 52 15.77 40.38 14.59
N LEU A 53 16.00 39.99 15.85
CA LEU A 53 17.18 40.41 16.61
C LEU A 53 18.48 39.86 16.02
N ARG A 54 18.47 38.58 15.61
CA ARG A 54 19.63 37.98 14.95
C ARG A 54 19.98 38.72 13.66
N ARG A 55 18.99 38.98 12.80
CA ARG A 55 19.17 39.74 11.54
C ARG A 55 19.67 41.16 11.77
N LEU A 56 19.21 41.82 12.84
CA LEU A 56 19.69 43.15 13.22
C LEU A 56 21.16 43.10 13.67
N ALA A 57 21.53 42.13 14.50
CA ALA A 57 22.90 41.93 14.96
C ALA A 57 23.85 41.61 13.78
N GLU A 58 23.45 40.71 12.89
CA GLU A 58 24.18 40.38 11.65
C GLU A 58 24.36 41.61 10.75
N ALA A 59 23.29 42.38 10.51
CA ALA A 59 23.36 43.57 9.67
C ALA A 59 24.28 44.64 10.26
N LEU A 60 24.29 44.79 11.59
CA LEU A 60 25.20 45.69 12.28
C LEU A 60 26.65 45.18 12.24
N ALA A 61 26.89 43.88 12.42
CA ALA A 61 28.22 43.30 12.29
C ALA A 61 28.78 43.47 10.87
N ALA A 62 27.96 43.24 9.84
CA ALA A 62 28.32 43.45 8.45
C ALA A 62 28.63 44.93 8.14
N SER A 63 27.90 45.87 8.75
CA SER A 63 28.12 47.31 8.53
C SER A 63 29.47 47.85 9.02
N VAL A 64 30.14 47.14 9.94
CA VAL A 64 31.47 47.51 10.44
C VAL A 64 32.55 47.33 9.35
N ALA A 65 32.28 46.50 8.33
CA ALA A 65 33.13 46.32 7.16
C ALA A 65 32.72 47.29 6.02
N GLU A 66 33.01 48.59 6.17
CA GLU A 66 32.94 49.67 5.15
C GLU A 66 32.06 49.41 3.90
N LEU A 67 30.76 49.15 4.09
CA LEU A 67 29.81 49.02 2.99
C LEU A 67 29.31 50.42 2.54
N PRO A 68 29.16 50.67 1.22
CA PRO A 68 28.59 51.92 0.71
C PRO A 68 27.12 52.10 1.18
N PRO A 69 26.62 53.34 1.26
CA PRO A 69 25.26 53.61 1.73
C PRO A 69 24.21 52.90 0.87
N SER A 70 23.20 52.32 1.54
CA SER A 70 22.15 51.50 0.92
C SER A 70 21.41 52.21 -0.21
N PRO A 71 20.95 51.46 -1.23
CA PRO A 71 20.24 52.03 -2.38
C PRO A 71 18.93 52.68 -1.93
N ARG A 72 18.76 53.97 -2.22
CA ARG A 72 17.50 54.68 -1.98
C ARG A 72 16.53 54.40 -3.12
N ARG A 73 15.33 53.91 -2.80
CA ARG A 73 14.28 53.67 -3.81
C ARG A 73 13.14 54.69 -3.64
N PRO A 74 12.64 55.32 -4.72
CA PRO A 74 11.41 56.09 -4.64
C PRO A 74 10.21 55.16 -4.39
N ALA A 75 9.26 55.54 -3.53
CA ALA A 75 7.94 54.90 -3.50
C ALA A 75 7.13 55.43 -4.69
N GLU A 76 7.09 54.65 -5.77
CA GLU A 76 6.22 54.97 -6.92
C GLU A 76 4.76 54.61 -6.63
N ASP A 77 4.52 53.55 -5.83
CA ASP A 77 3.19 53.03 -5.45
C ASP A 77 3.30 52.16 -4.17
N PRO A 78 2.26 52.04 -3.31
CA PRO A 78 2.19 51.07 -2.21
C PRO A 78 2.71 49.65 -2.49
N ALA A 79 2.60 49.13 -3.72
CA ALA A 79 3.17 47.84 -4.11
C ALA A 79 4.72 47.80 -4.00
N SER A 80 5.40 48.95 -4.13
CA SER A 80 6.85 49.04 -3.96
C SER A 80 7.29 48.77 -2.52
N VAL A 81 6.44 49.10 -1.54
CA VAL A 81 6.68 48.79 -0.13
C VAL A 81 6.61 47.29 0.09
N VAL A 82 5.57 46.63 -0.44
CA VAL A 82 5.43 45.16 -0.35
C VAL A 82 6.64 44.45 -0.97
N ALA A 83 7.05 44.85 -2.18
CA ALA A 83 8.20 44.27 -2.86
C ALA A 83 9.50 44.47 -2.06
N ALA A 84 9.75 45.68 -1.57
CA ALA A 84 10.91 45.96 -0.73
C ALA A 84 10.95 45.11 0.54
N MET A 85 9.79 44.91 1.17
CA MET A 85 9.66 44.11 2.38
C MET A 85 9.82 42.62 2.15
N ARG A 86 9.61 42.10 0.94
CA ARG A 86 9.88 40.68 0.63
C ARG A 86 11.38 40.36 0.71
N ASP A 87 12.21 41.27 0.25
CA ASP A 87 13.64 41.02 0.08
C ASP A 87 14.49 41.55 1.24
N ASN A 88 13.94 42.44 2.08
CA ASN A 88 14.70 43.15 3.12
C ASN A 88 14.11 42.94 4.52
N ALA A 89 14.98 42.69 5.49
CA ALA A 89 14.59 42.54 6.89
C ALA A 89 14.44 43.89 7.62
N LEU A 90 15.23 44.90 7.22
CA LEU A 90 15.24 46.23 7.81
C LEU A 90 14.88 47.26 6.73
N VAL A 91 13.81 48.01 6.94
CA VAL A 91 13.32 49.03 5.99
C VAL A 91 13.01 50.33 6.72
N VAL A 92 13.34 51.46 6.09
CA VAL A 92 13.00 52.81 6.56
C VAL A 92 12.08 53.46 5.53
N LEU A 93 10.90 53.88 5.98
CA LEU A 93 9.93 54.67 5.23
C LEU A 93 10.15 56.15 5.59
N GLU A 94 10.87 56.88 4.74
CA GLU A 94 11.22 58.30 4.92
C GLU A 94 10.16 59.20 4.25
N ASP A 95 9.74 60.28 4.91
CA ASP A 95 8.69 61.22 4.44
C ASP A 95 7.29 60.59 4.28
N PHE A 96 6.93 59.63 5.13
CA PHE A 96 5.60 59.01 5.14
C PHE A 96 4.68 59.69 6.15
N ASP A 97 3.67 60.41 5.67
CA ASP A 97 2.60 60.92 6.55
C ASP A 97 1.62 59.80 6.99
N THR A 98 0.68 60.15 7.86
CA THR A 98 -0.31 59.19 8.41
C THR A 98 -1.09 58.46 7.32
N ALA A 99 -1.43 59.13 6.22
CA ALA A 99 -2.16 58.54 5.12
C ALA A 99 -1.27 57.60 4.28
N ALA A 100 -0.03 57.99 4.01
CA ALA A 100 0.94 57.14 3.32
C ALA A 100 1.28 55.88 4.15
N ALA A 101 1.43 56.02 5.47
CA ALA A 101 1.64 54.89 6.38
C ALA A 101 0.44 53.94 6.39
N ALA A 102 -0.80 54.47 6.44
CA ALA A 102 -2.02 53.68 6.36
C ALA A 102 -2.16 52.93 5.02
N ALA A 103 -1.80 53.57 3.89
CA ALA A 103 -1.78 52.94 2.58
C ALA A 103 -0.74 51.81 2.48
N ALA A 104 0.45 52.00 3.04
CA ALA A 104 1.47 50.96 3.11
C ALA A 104 1.01 49.76 3.96
N ILE A 105 0.37 50.01 5.11
CA ILE A 105 -0.21 48.95 5.95
C ILE A 105 -1.29 48.20 5.17
N ALA A 106 -2.22 48.90 4.51
CA ALA A 106 -3.26 48.27 3.70
C ALA A 106 -2.69 47.36 2.61
N ALA A 107 -1.63 47.79 1.92
CA ALA A 107 -0.94 46.99 0.91
C ALA A 107 -0.28 45.73 1.50
N LEU A 108 0.31 45.81 2.70
CA LEU A 108 0.89 44.66 3.38
C LEU A 108 -0.18 43.65 3.83
N ILE A 109 -1.32 44.12 4.35
CA ILE A 109 -2.44 43.25 4.72
C ILE A 109 -3.02 42.57 3.45
N ALA A 110 -3.10 43.30 2.33
CA ALA A 110 -3.50 42.74 1.03
C ALA A 110 -2.50 41.69 0.49
N ASP A 111 -1.20 41.81 0.78
CA ASP A 111 -0.19 40.76 0.53
C ASP A 111 -0.27 39.58 1.52
N GLY A 112 -1.27 39.57 2.41
CA GLY A 112 -1.45 38.52 3.40
C GLY A 112 -0.55 38.64 4.63
N ARG A 113 0.11 39.77 4.87
CA ARG A 113 1.05 39.91 6.00
C ARG A 113 0.33 40.10 7.33
N ARG A 114 0.98 39.62 8.40
CA ARG A 114 0.63 39.90 9.80
C ARG A 114 1.50 41.04 10.29
N VAL A 115 0.91 42.23 10.44
CA VAL A 115 1.63 43.46 10.78
C VAL A 115 1.29 43.90 12.19
N ILE A 116 2.30 44.20 13.01
CA ILE A 116 2.11 44.92 14.27
C ILE A 116 2.54 46.36 14.06
N VAL A 117 1.63 47.30 14.26
CA VAL A 117 1.87 48.73 14.17
C VAL A 117 2.02 49.28 15.57
N THR A 118 3.15 49.93 15.82
CA THR A 118 3.50 50.48 17.14
C THR A 118 4.10 51.88 17.01
N GLY A 119 4.04 52.65 18.11
CA GLY A 119 4.51 54.03 18.15
C GLY A 119 4.65 54.51 19.59
N ALA A 120 5.27 55.67 19.76
CA ALA A 120 5.54 56.25 21.08
C ALA A 120 4.24 56.58 21.82
N THR A 121 3.23 57.11 21.11
CA THR A 121 1.99 57.58 21.71
C THR A 121 0.76 56.81 21.20
N PRO A 122 -0.26 56.56 22.05
CA PRO A 122 -1.52 55.95 21.61
C PRO A 122 -2.26 56.77 20.54
N ALA A 123 -2.12 58.11 20.55
CA ALA A 123 -2.77 59.00 19.59
C ALA A 123 -2.22 58.81 18.17
N GLU A 124 -0.91 58.62 18.04
CA GLU A 124 -0.24 58.42 16.76
C GLU A 124 -0.65 57.08 16.12
N VAL A 125 -0.66 56.01 16.92
CA VAL A 125 -1.14 54.68 16.50
C VAL A 125 -2.64 54.73 16.12
N ALA A 126 -3.46 55.43 16.90
CA ALA A 126 -4.89 55.60 16.61
C ALA A 126 -5.15 56.42 15.33
N GLY A 127 -4.31 57.43 15.07
CA GLY A 127 -4.40 58.26 13.86
C GLY A 127 -4.12 57.48 12.59
N VAL A 128 -3.14 56.58 12.59
CA VAL A 128 -2.90 55.68 11.45
C VAL A 128 -4.04 54.67 11.30
N ARG A 129 -4.56 54.13 12.41
CA ARG A 129 -5.69 53.19 12.37
C ARG A 129 -6.95 53.81 11.77
N SER A 130 -7.26 55.06 12.09
CA SER A 130 -8.44 55.75 11.55
C SER A 130 -8.28 56.19 10.09
N ALA A 131 -7.04 56.30 9.61
CA ALA A 131 -6.72 56.59 8.21
C ALA A 131 -6.71 55.35 7.30
N LEU A 132 -6.96 54.14 7.83
CA LEU A 132 -7.01 52.92 7.02
C LEU A 132 -8.18 52.94 6.03
N PRO A 133 -7.98 52.45 4.79
CA PRO A 133 -9.07 52.17 3.86
C PRO A 133 -10.10 51.19 4.48
N PRO A 134 -11.38 51.25 4.08
CA PRO A 134 -12.43 50.41 4.64
C PRO A 134 -12.09 48.91 4.56
N ASP A 135 -11.57 48.45 3.43
CA ASP A 135 -11.17 47.05 3.20
C ASP A 135 -10.05 46.55 4.14
N ALA A 136 -9.25 47.47 4.69
CA ALA A 136 -8.21 47.18 5.67
C ALA A 136 -8.68 47.38 7.12
N ALA A 137 -9.67 48.26 7.33
CA ALA A 137 -10.20 48.59 8.66
C ALA A 137 -10.84 47.38 9.35
N ASP A 138 -11.53 46.51 8.61
CA ASP A 138 -12.13 45.28 9.18
C ASP A 138 -11.10 44.22 9.55
N ARG A 139 -9.87 44.34 9.02
CA ARG A 139 -8.71 43.50 9.35
C ARG A 139 -7.76 44.16 10.37
N ALA A 140 -8.16 45.31 10.94
CA ALA A 140 -7.39 46.09 11.91
C ALA A 140 -7.87 45.84 13.34
N LEU A 141 -7.06 45.08 14.09
CA LEU A 141 -7.35 44.65 15.44
C LEU A 141 -6.67 45.55 16.50
N PRO A 142 -7.29 45.72 17.69
CA PRO A 142 -6.66 46.40 18.82
C PRO A 142 -5.56 45.55 19.50
N HIS A 143 -5.60 44.23 19.35
CA HIS A 143 -4.60 43.28 19.85
C HIS A 143 -4.59 42.05 18.92
N LEU A 144 -3.57 41.20 19.03
CA LEU A 144 -3.53 39.95 18.26
C LEU A 144 -4.72 39.05 18.62
N PRO A 145 -5.24 38.25 17.67
CA PRO A 145 -6.34 37.34 17.95
C PRO A 145 -5.94 36.30 19.01
N ALA A 146 -6.93 35.80 19.76
CA ALA A 146 -6.71 34.81 20.82
C ALA A 146 -6.24 33.44 20.30
N LEU A 147 -6.39 33.18 18.99
CA LEU A 147 -5.84 31.99 18.34
C LEU A 147 -4.32 32.01 18.40
N THR A 148 -3.72 30.85 18.63
CA THR A 148 -2.27 30.68 18.56
C THR A 148 -1.75 30.96 17.13
N PRO A 149 -0.48 31.33 16.95
CA PRO A 149 0.09 31.55 15.62
C PRO A 149 -0.06 30.33 14.69
N ALA A 150 0.05 29.12 15.24
CA ALA A 150 -0.13 27.87 14.50
C ALA A 150 -1.58 27.69 14.02
N GLU A 151 -2.56 27.90 14.89
CA GLU A 151 -3.99 27.84 14.55
C GLU A 151 -4.36 28.91 13.50
N LEU A 152 -3.80 30.11 13.61
CA LEU A 152 -4.06 31.19 12.67
C LEU A 152 -3.52 30.87 11.26
N ARG A 153 -2.31 30.32 11.18
CA ARG A 153 -1.72 29.83 9.92
C ARG A 153 -2.54 28.69 9.33
N GLU A 154 -2.99 27.78 10.18
CA GLU A 154 -3.82 26.65 9.76
C GLU A 154 -5.18 27.11 9.24
N LEU A 155 -5.86 28.01 9.94
CA LEU A 155 -7.11 28.61 9.47
C LEU A 155 -6.92 29.30 8.10
N ARG A 156 -5.83 30.04 7.92
CA ARG A 156 -5.51 30.67 6.62
C ARG A 156 -5.28 29.64 5.52
N ARG A 157 -4.53 28.58 5.80
CA ARG A 157 -4.30 27.46 4.86
C ARG A 157 -5.63 26.81 4.47
N LEU A 158 -6.47 26.52 5.46
CA LEU A 158 -7.78 25.91 5.26
C LEU A 158 -8.70 26.83 4.44
N LEU A 159 -8.80 28.11 4.77
CA LEU A 159 -9.59 29.08 3.99
C LEU A 159 -9.08 29.20 2.55
N ALA A 160 -7.77 29.30 2.35
CA ALA A 160 -7.16 29.46 1.02
C ALA A 160 -7.31 28.22 0.11
N THR A 161 -7.40 27.03 0.70
CA THR A 161 -7.56 25.75 -0.04
C THR A 161 -9.02 25.30 -0.12
N SER A 162 -9.96 26.16 0.28
CA SER A 162 -11.38 25.82 0.31
C SER A 162 -11.98 25.63 -1.07
N THR A 163 -12.58 24.46 -1.28
CA THR A 163 -13.31 24.14 -2.52
C THR A 163 -14.81 24.00 -2.22
N PRO A 164 -15.70 24.26 -3.20
CA PRO A 164 -17.13 24.01 -3.04
C PRO A 164 -17.45 22.56 -2.63
N GLY A 165 -16.73 21.59 -3.18
CA GLY A 165 -16.87 20.16 -2.81
C GLY A 165 -16.54 19.91 -1.35
N ARG A 166 -15.44 20.50 -0.85
CA ARG A 166 -15.07 20.38 0.57
C ARG A 166 -16.13 21.01 1.50
N ARG A 167 -16.68 22.17 1.13
CA ARG A 167 -17.74 22.83 1.90
C ARG A 167 -19.05 22.05 1.97
N ALA A 168 -19.30 21.16 1.00
CA ALA A 168 -20.48 20.30 1.00
C ALA A 168 -20.35 19.06 1.89
N ARG A 169 -19.13 18.70 2.34
CA ARG A 169 -18.86 17.49 3.13
C ARG A 169 -19.65 17.37 4.43
N PRO A 170 -19.92 18.44 5.21
CA PRO A 170 -20.72 18.32 6.43
C PRO A 170 -22.15 17.80 6.21
N GLY A 171 -22.68 17.90 5.00
CA GLY A 171 -23.99 17.34 4.62
C GLY A 171 -23.94 15.91 4.08
N GLN A 172 -22.75 15.30 4.04
CA GLN A 172 -22.53 13.95 3.50
C GLN A 172 -22.18 12.97 4.62
N GLU A 173 -22.70 11.75 4.50
CA GLU A 173 -22.31 10.61 5.33
C GLU A 173 -21.27 9.78 4.58
N LEU A 174 -20.09 9.64 5.19
CA LEU A 174 -19.00 8.82 4.69
C LEU A 174 -19.00 7.50 5.47
N PRO A 175 -19.04 6.33 4.80
CA PRO A 175 -18.99 5.05 5.51
C PRO A 175 -17.70 4.94 6.34
N PRO A 176 -17.72 4.28 7.51
CA PRO A 176 -16.50 4.05 8.28
C PRO A 176 -15.51 3.18 7.50
N GLU A 177 -14.22 3.32 7.77
CA GLU A 177 -13.19 2.54 7.06
C GLU A 177 -13.34 1.03 7.32
N SER A 178 -13.83 0.65 8.49
CA SER A 178 -14.07 -0.74 8.87
C SER A 178 -15.23 -1.42 8.13
N SER A 179 -16.14 -0.65 7.50
CA SER A 179 -17.23 -1.23 6.70
C SER A 179 -16.85 -1.43 5.24
N LEU A 180 -15.69 -0.94 4.80
CA LEU A 180 -15.21 -1.11 3.44
C LEU A 180 -14.59 -2.51 3.26
N PRO A 181 -15.08 -3.32 2.30
CA PRO A 181 -14.42 -4.56 1.92
C PRO A 181 -12.95 -4.35 1.53
N ASP A 182 -12.10 -5.33 1.87
CA ASP A 182 -10.68 -5.31 1.49
C ASP A 182 -10.51 -5.28 -0.04
N ARG A 183 -9.58 -4.43 -0.51
CA ARG A 183 -9.34 -4.21 -1.94
C ARG A 183 -8.79 -5.47 -2.63
N GLY A 184 -7.89 -6.19 -1.96
CA GLY A 184 -7.33 -7.45 -2.50
C GLY A 184 -8.41 -8.52 -2.61
N GLY A 185 -9.24 -8.66 -1.59
CA GLY A 185 -10.38 -9.58 -1.59
C GLY A 185 -11.41 -9.28 -2.68
N VAL A 186 -11.74 -8.00 -2.91
CA VAL A 186 -12.65 -7.60 -4.00
C VAL A 186 -12.02 -7.88 -5.37
N ALA A 187 -10.75 -7.56 -5.57
CA ALA A 187 -10.06 -7.83 -6.84
C ALA A 187 -10.03 -9.31 -7.18
N GLN A 188 -9.79 -10.18 -6.18
CA GLN A 188 -9.86 -11.62 -6.34
C GLN A 188 -11.28 -12.07 -6.76
N LEU A 189 -12.32 -11.60 -6.07
CA LEU A 189 -13.70 -11.96 -6.38
C LEU A 189 -14.12 -11.47 -7.78
N CYS A 190 -13.69 -10.27 -8.21
CA CYS A 190 -13.94 -9.79 -9.56
C CYS A 190 -13.24 -10.68 -10.61
N ALA A 191 -11.99 -11.06 -10.36
CA ALA A 191 -11.25 -11.97 -11.24
C ALA A 191 -11.90 -13.36 -11.32
N GLU A 192 -12.43 -13.88 -10.21
CA GLU A 192 -13.21 -15.13 -10.17
C GLU A 192 -14.54 -15.00 -10.93
N ALA A 193 -15.26 -13.89 -10.76
CA ALA A 193 -16.56 -13.64 -11.40
C ALA A 193 -16.47 -13.45 -12.93
N LEU A 194 -15.32 -13.00 -13.44
CA LEU A 194 -15.08 -12.80 -14.88
C LEU A 194 -14.72 -14.10 -15.62
N ARG A 195 -14.39 -15.19 -14.91
CA ARG A 195 -14.07 -16.46 -15.56
C ARG A 195 -15.33 -17.06 -16.17
N HIS A 196 -15.29 -17.30 -17.48
CA HIS A 196 -16.36 -18.00 -18.19
C HIS A 196 -16.43 -19.45 -17.73
N THR A 197 -17.54 -19.85 -17.11
CA THR A 197 -17.90 -21.27 -17.01
C THR A 197 -18.40 -21.69 -18.40
N GLY A 198 -17.62 -22.48 -19.13
CA GLY A 198 -18.00 -22.97 -20.46
C GLY A 198 -19.41 -23.59 -20.46
N GLU A 199 -20.18 -23.32 -21.52
CA GLU A 199 -21.55 -23.81 -21.71
C GLU A 199 -21.62 -25.31 -22.12
N ASP A 200 -20.65 -26.13 -21.68
CA ASP A 200 -20.60 -27.52 -22.09
C ASP A 200 -21.50 -28.41 -21.21
N ALA A 201 -22.17 -29.35 -21.89
CA ALA A 201 -23.30 -30.11 -21.39
C ALA A 201 -22.96 -30.93 -20.13
N GLY A 202 -23.86 -30.94 -19.15
CA GLY A 202 -23.73 -31.72 -17.90
C GLY A 202 -22.86 -31.06 -16.82
N ALA A 203 -21.68 -30.54 -17.17
CA ALA A 203 -20.71 -29.99 -16.21
C ALA A 203 -21.06 -28.59 -15.67
N TRP A 204 -21.86 -27.79 -16.40
CA TRP A 204 -22.23 -26.42 -16.00
C TRP A 204 -22.91 -26.30 -14.62
N MET A 205 -23.58 -27.37 -14.15
CA MET A 205 -24.27 -27.39 -12.86
C MET A 205 -23.32 -27.69 -11.68
N VAL A 206 -22.16 -28.31 -11.95
CA VAL A 206 -21.19 -28.73 -10.93
C VAL A 206 -20.78 -27.57 -10.01
N PRO A 207 -20.41 -26.37 -10.51
CA PRO A 207 -20.03 -25.25 -9.63
C PRO A 207 -21.15 -24.80 -8.69
N THR A 208 -22.42 -24.90 -9.11
CA THR A 208 -23.57 -24.52 -8.28
C THR A 208 -23.80 -25.54 -7.18
N LEU A 209 -23.76 -26.84 -7.52
CA LEU A 209 -23.94 -27.92 -6.55
C LEU A 209 -22.81 -27.94 -5.52
N LEU A 210 -21.56 -27.70 -5.93
CA LEU A 210 -20.41 -27.68 -5.03
C LEU A 210 -20.38 -26.44 -4.09
N ALA A 211 -21.03 -25.34 -4.50
CA ALA A 211 -21.15 -24.14 -3.67
C ALA A 211 -22.01 -24.37 -2.42
N ASP A 212 -23.04 -25.20 -2.53
CA ASP A 212 -23.98 -25.49 -1.44
C ASP A 212 -23.49 -26.60 -0.49
N LEU A 213 -22.38 -27.29 -0.84
CA LEU A 213 -21.77 -28.33 -0.01
C LEU A 213 -20.91 -27.75 1.11
N ASP A 214 -20.84 -28.47 2.24
CA ASP A 214 -19.85 -28.21 3.28
C ASP A 214 -18.42 -28.50 2.81
N GLU A 215 -17.45 -27.89 3.47
CA GLU A 215 -16.04 -27.98 3.08
C GLU A 215 -15.47 -29.41 3.15
N GLY A 216 -15.91 -30.21 4.14
CA GLY A 216 -15.45 -31.59 4.29
C GLY A 216 -15.92 -32.46 3.13
N ARG A 217 -17.20 -32.33 2.76
CA ARG A 217 -17.79 -33.04 1.63
C ARG A 217 -17.22 -32.58 0.29
N ARG A 218 -16.99 -31.27 0.12
CA ARG A 218 -16.34 -30.70 -1.07
C ARG A 218 -14.93 -31.24 -1.27
N SER A 219 -14.13 -31.31 -0.21
CA SER A 219 -12.78 -31.88 -0.25
C SER A 219 -12.78 -33.37 -0.64
N ALA A 220 -13.73 -34.15 -0.10
CA ALA A 220 -13.89 -35.57 -0.46
C ALA A 220 -14.19 -35.75 -1.96
N VAL A 221 -15.16 -35.01 -2.50
CA VAL A 221 -15.54 -35.07 -3.92
C VAL A 221 -14.39 -34.62 -4.83
N THR A 222 -13.62 -33.60 -4.40
CA THR A 222 -12.42 -33.13 -5.12
C THR A 222 -11.34 -34.20 -5.17
N SER A 223 -11.12 -34.93 -4.08
CA SER A 223 -10.16 -36.04 -4.02
C SER A 223 -10.53 -37.15 -5.01
N VAL A 224 -11.81 -37.51 -5.08
CA VAL A 224 -12.33 -38.50 -6.04
C VAL A 224 -12.15 -38.02 -7.48
N ALA A 225 -12.48 -36.75 -7.78
CA ALA A 225 -12.29 -36.16 -9.11
C ALA A 225 -10.81 -36.17 -9.54
N ARG A 226 -9.87 -35.79 -8.65
CA ARG A 226 -8.43 -35.89 -8.91
C ARG A 226 -8.00 -37.34 -9.13
N GLY A 227 -8.60 -38.29 -8.42
CA GLY A 227 -8.40 -39.72 -8.62
C GLY A 227 -8.89 -40.23 -9.98
N VAL A 228 -9.99 -39.68 -10.51
CA VAL A 228 -10.46 -39.98 -11.89
C VAL A 228 -9.51 -39.41 -12.91
N TYR A 229 -9.19 -38.11 -12.81
CA TYR A 229 -8.30 -37.43 -13.74
C TYR A 229 -6.91 -38.10 -13.80
N GLY A 230 -6.35 -38.45 -12.64
CA GLY A 230 -5.07 -39.16 -12.55
C GLY A 230 -5.13 -40.58 -13.15
N SER A 231 -6.17 -41.35 -12.84
CA SER A 231 -6.32 -42.72 -13.36
C SER A 231 -6.55 -42.74 -14.87
N LEU A 232 -7.41 -41.86 -15.40
CA LEU A 232 -7.64 -41.74 -16.85
C LEU A 232 -6.40 -41.23 -17.58
N GLY A 233 -5.68 -40.25 -17.02
CA GLY A 233 -4.43 -39.76 -17.58
C GLY A 233 -3.29 -40.81 -17.58
N SER A 234 -3.38 -41.85 -16.75
CA SER A 234 -2.43 -42.96 -16.72
C SER A 234 -2.73 -44.09 -17.72
N MET A 235 -3.91 -44.05 -18.35
CA MET A 235 -4.32 -45.03 -19.36
C MET A 235 -3.44 -44.92 -20.60
N PRO A 236 -3.14 -46.04 -21.29
CA PRO A 236 -2.45 -45.98 -22.56
C PRO A 236 -3.29 -45.21 -23.59
N GLY A 237 -2.62 -44.56 -24.54
CA GLY A 237 -3.29 -43.85 -25.62
C GLY A 237 -4.21 -44.77 -26.42
N HIS A 238 -5.25 -44.21 -27.04
CA HIS A 238 -6.24 -44.97 -27.81
C HIS A 238 -5.61 -45.77 -28.96
N ALA A 239 -4.56 -45.23 -29.60
CA ALA A 239 -3.84 -45.91 -30.66
C ALA A 239 -2.96 -47.05 -30.10
N GLY A 240 -3.30 -48.29 -30.44
CA GLY A 240 -2.54 -49.48 -30.03
C GLY A 240 -2.99 -50.12 -28.71
N SER A 241 -4.00 -49.58 -28.03
CA SER A 241 -4.56 -50.13 -26.79
C SER A 241 -6.10 -50.02 -26.74
N GLU A 242 -6.77 -50.28 -27.87
CA GLU A 242 -8.24 -50.20 -27.95
C GLU A 242 -8.94 -51.15 -26.96
N TRP A 243 -8.30 -52.29 -26.63
CA TRP A 243 -8.83 -53.26 -25.69
C TRP A 243 -8.96 -52.70 -24.27
N THR A 244 -8.08 -51.80 -23.82
CA THR A 244 -8.14 -51.23 -22.47
C THR A 244 -9.33 -50.28 -22.30
N TRP A 245 -9.60 -49.46 -23.31
CA TRP A 245 -10.72 -48.51 -23.31
C TRP A 245 -12.06 -49.21 -23.44
N ARG A 246 -12.17 -50.22 -24.31
CA ARG A 246 -13.37 -51.07 -24.41
C ARG A 246 -13.68 -51.76 -23.07
N LEU A 247 -12.67 -52.38 -22.46
CA LEU A 247 -12.81 -53.07 -21.19
C LEU A 247 -13.21 -52.10 -20.05
N LEU A 248 -12.65 -50.89 -20.03
CA LEU A 248 -13.04 -49.84 -19.10
C LEU A 248 -14.53 -49.47 -19.24
N SER A 249 -15.03 -49.24 -20.46
CA SER A 249 -16.44 -48.95 -20.72
C SER A 249 -17.38 -50.06 -20.25
N GLU A 250 -16.99 -51.33 -20.43
CA GLU A 250 -17.77 -52.49 -19.95
C GLU A 250 -17.79 -52.56 -18.41
N LEU A 251 -16.66 -52.27 -17.76
CA LEU A 251 -16.50 -52.35 -16.31
C LEU A 251 -17.21 -51.22 -15.54
N ILE A 252 -17.34 -50.01 -16.12
CA ILE A 252 -18.02 -48.86 -15.48
C ILE A 252 -19.49 -49.15 -15.16
N HIS A 253 -20.13 -49.99 -15.97
CA HIS A 253 -21.50 -50.45 -15.74
C HIS A 253 -21.57 -51.76 -14.95
N GLY A 254 -20.45 -52.28 -14.45
CA GLY A 254 -20.36 -53.52 -13.70
C GLY A 254 -20.43 -54.78 -14.56
N GLY A 255 -20.32 -54.67 -15.88
CA GLY A 255 -20.27 -55.82 -16.79
C GLY A 255 -18.97 -56.59 -16.63
N ARG A 256 -19.04 -57.93 -16.70
CA ARG A 256 -17.89 -58.87 -16.69
C ARG A 256 -16.88 -58.69 -15.54
N ARG A 257 -17.32 -58.10 -14.41
CA ARG A 257 -16.44 -57.81 -13.27
C ARG A 257 -15.79 -59.06 -12.68
N ALA A 258 -16.55 -60.14 -12.54
CA ALA A 258 -16.05 -61.40 -11.98
C ALA A 258 -15.01 -62.06 -12.89
N GLU A 259 -15.25 -62.06 -14.21
CA GLU A 259 -14.31 -62.58 -15.22
C GLU A 259 -13.02 -61.76 -15.23
N PHE A 260 -13.13 -60.43 -15.13
CA PHE A 260 -11.99 -59.53 -15.04
C PHE A 260 -11.15 -59.74 -13.78
N ASP A 261 -11.78 -59.75 -12.60
CA ASP A 261 -11.07 -59.93 -11.34
C ASP A 261 -10.38 -61.33 -11.29
N GLN A 262 -11.01 -62.36 -11.86
CA GLN A 262 -10.40 -63.69 -12.03
C GLN A 262 -9.17 -63.67 -12.95
N LEU A 263 -9.24 -62.98 -14.10
CA LEU A 263 -8.09 -62.85 -15.02
C LEU A 263 -6.91 -62.15 -14.33
N VAL A 264 -7.16 -61.06 -13.60
CA VAL A 264 -6.12 -60.34 -12.86
C VAL A 264 -5.45 -61.23 -11.83
N ASP A 265 -6.24 -62.01 -11.07
CA ASP A 265 -5.72 -62.96 -10.09
C ASP A 265 -4.89 -64.07 -10.74
N ASP A 266 -5.32 -64.59 -11.89
CA ASP A 266 -4.64 -65.68 -12.57
C ASP A 266 -3.33 -65.22 -13.23
N ILE A 267 -3.31 -64.02 -13.82
CA ILE A 267 -2.07 -63.39 -14.30
C ILE A 267 -1.10 -63.17 -13.13
N ALA A 268 -1.56 -62.62 -11.99
CA ALA A 268 -0.71 -62.42 -10.82
C ALA A 268 -0.12 -63.75 -10.29
N ARG A 269 -0.92 -64.83 -10.33
CA ARG A 269 -0.46 -66.18 -9.95
C ARG A 269 0.59 -66.74 -10.93
N VAL A 270 0.44 -66.49 -12.23
CA VAL A 270 1.39 -66.88 -13.28
C VAL A 270 2.69 -66.10 -13.13
N THR A 271 2.63 -64.77 -13.01
CA THR A 271 3.81 -63.92 -12.80
C THR A 271 4.57 -64.31 -11.53
N ALA A 272 3.88 -64.54 -10.41
CA ALA A 272 4.51 -65.01 -9.17
C ALA A 272 5.11 -66.42 -9.26
N ALA A 273 4.63 -67.26 -10.18
CA ALA A 273 5.22 -68.58 -10.45
C ALA A 273 6.45 -68.47 -11.37
N LEU A 274 6.42 -67.60 -12.38
CA LEU A 274 7.57 -67.27 -13.23
C LEU A 274 8.72 -66.67 -12.41
N ASP A 275 8.43 -65.70 -11.53
CA ASP A 275 9.45 -65.09 -10.66
C ASP A 275 10.12 -66.10 -9.72
N ARG A 276 9.35 -67.06 -9.18
CA ARG A 276 9.89 -68.12 -8.31
C ARG A 276 10.81 -69.08 -9.05
N THR A 277 10.53 -69.35 -10.33
CA THR A 277 11.28 -70.30 -11.15
C THR A 277 12.45 -69.66 -11.92
N ARG A 278 12.59 -68.32 -11.88
CA ARG A 278 13.59 -67.54 -12.61
C ARG A 278 15.05 -67.90 -12.26
N THR A 279 15.30 -68.36 -11.04
CA THR A 279 16.63 -68.79 -10.57
C THR A 279 16.88 -70.29 -10.72
N ASP A 280 15.85 -71.07 -11.08
CA ASP A 280 15.92 -72.52 -11.16
C ASP A 280 16.31 -72.99 -12.57
N PRO A 281 16.90 -74.20 -12.73
CA PRO A 281 17.27 -74.72 -14.05
C PRO A 281 16.03 -74.98 -14.92
N PRO A 282 15.99 -74.60 -16.21
CA PRO A 282 14.76 -74.64 -17.01
C PRO A 282 14.21 -76.06 -17.17
N VAL A 283 12.89 -76.25 -17.03
CA VAL A 283 12.22 -77.53 -17.28
C VAL A 283 11.87 -77.64 -18.77
N SER A 284 12.22 -78.75 -19.42
CA SER A 284 11.88 -79.02 -20.81
C SER A 284 11.33 -80.43 -21.01
N PHE A 285 10.48 -80.60 -22.01
CA PHE A 285 9.89 -81.89 -22.38
C PHE A 285 10.28 -82.25 -23.81
N SER A 286 10.81 -83.46 -24.01
CA SER A 286 11.15 -83.97 -25.35
C SER A 286 9.93 -84.46 -26.14
N ALA A 287 8.82 -84.71 -25.46
CA ALA A 287 7.52 -85.07 -26.02
C ALA A 287 6.39 -84.64 -25.07
N ALA A 288 5.16 -84.54 -25.57
CA ALA A 288 4.00 -84.18 -24.75
C ALA A 288 3.88 -85.13 -23.53
N PRO A 289 3.66 -84.60 -22.32
CA PRO A 289 3.51 -85.42 -21.13
C PRO A 289 2.26 -86.30 -21.26
N PRO A 290 2.31 -87.57 -20.79
CA PRO A 290 1.14 -88.44 -20.79
C PRO A 290 0.03 -87.87 -19.89
N PRO A 291 -1.25 -88.16 -20.19
CA PRO A 291 -2.38 -87.65 -19.40
C PRO A 291 -2.27 -88.08 -17.93
N GLY A 292 -2.54 -87.15 -17.02
CA GLY A 292 -2.42 -87.39 -15.58
C GLY A 292 -1.00 -87.34 -15.02
N ALA A 293 -0.04 -86.76 -15.76
CA ALA A 293 1.36 -86.64 -15.35
C ALA A 293 1.54 -86.03 -13.95
N VAL A 294 0.79 -84.97 -13.59
CA VAL A 294 0.85 -84.34 -12.26
C VAL A 294 0.49 -85.33 -11.15
N ALA A 295 -0.62 -86.08 -11.29
CA ALA A 295 -1.06 -87.07 -10.30
C ALA A 295 -0.09 -88.27 -10.17
N VAL A 296 0.65 -88.59 -11.24
CA VAL A 296 1.70 -89.61 -11.22
C VAL A 296 2.96 -89.07 -10.53
N LEU A 297 3.36 -87.83 -10.80
CA LEU A 297 4.51 -87.18 -10.20
C LEU A 297 4.32 -86.90 -8.70
N LEU A 298 3.12 -86.52 -8.25
CA LEU A 298 2.81 -86.36 -6.82
C LEU A 298 3.01 -87.67 -6.04
N ARG A 299 2.49 -88.79 -6.56
CA ARG A 299 2.71 -90.13 -5.97
C ARG A 299 4.18 -90.53 -5.99
N TYR A 300 4.93 -90.12 -7.01
CA TYR A 300 6.36 -90.37 -7.11
C TYR A 300 7.19 -89.51 -6.13
N ARG A 301 6.80 -88.25 -5.93
CA ARG A 301 7.37 -87.36 -4.92
C ARG A 301 7.18 -87.93 -3.52
N GLU A 302 5.99 -88.38 -3.17
CA GLU A 302 5.70 -89.04 -1.88
C GLU A 302 6.58 -90.29 -1.68
N PHE A 303 6.82 -91.07 -2.73
CA PHE A 303 7.72 -92.22 -2.70
C PHE A 303 9.19 -91.82 -2.45
N LEU A 304 9.66 -90.71 -3.04
CA LEU A 304 11.01 -90.19 -2.78
C LEU A 304 11.14 -89.63 -1.35
N ALA A 305 10.14 -88.89 -0.87
CA ALA A 305 10.08 -88.36 0.49
C ALA A 305 10.06 -89.49 1.55
N GLY A 306 9.45 -90.64 1.22
CA GLY A 306 9.44 -91.86 2.04
C GLY A 306 10.77 -92.64 2.06
N GLY A 307 11.86 -92.12 1.48
CA GLY A 307 13.18 -92.77 1.44
C GLY A 307 13.41 -93.69 0.23
N GLY A 308 12.55 -93.62 -0.78
CA GLY A 308 12.69 -94.36 -2.03
C GLY A 308 13.93 -93.91 -2.82
N ARG A 309 14.72 -94.87 -3.32
CA ARG A 309 15.91 -94.58 -4.15
C ARG A 309 15.56 -94.64 -5.64
N THR A 310 16.00 -93.65 -6.41
CA THR A 310 15.84 -93.60 -7.88
C THR A 310 16.52 -94.76 -8.61
N ARG A 311 17.61 -95.30 -8.04
CA ARG A 311 18.29 -96.50 -8.54
C ARG A 311 18.14 -97.65 -7.55
N ALA A 312 17.17 -98.53 -7.83
CA ALA A 312 16.97 -99.79 -7.12
C ALA A 312 17.08 -100.97 -8.10
N TYR A 313 17.66 -102.09 -7.66
CA TYR A 313 17.78 -103.33 -8.45
C TYR A 313 16.40 -103.91 -8.85
N PHE A 314 15.34 -103.55 -8.12
CA PHE A 314 13.94 -103.83 -8.47
C PHE A 314 13.12 -102.54 -8.44
N ARG A 315 12.46 -102.20 -9.57
CA ARG A 315 11.63 -101.00 -9.67
C ARG A 315 10.26 -101.19 -9.00
N SER A 316 9.88 -100.28 -8.11
CA SER A 316 8.55 -100.26 -7.48
C SER A 316 7.43 -100.01 -8.51
N ALA A 317 6.17 -100.28 -8.16
CA ALA A 317 5.03 -100.00 -9.04
C ALA A 317 4.93 -98.50 -9.38
N VAL A 318 5.12 -97.63 -8.37
CA VAL A 318 5.13 -96.16 -8.52
C VAL A 318 6.27 -95.70 -9.45
N GLN A 319 7.46 -96.29 -9.35
CA GLN A 319 8.57 -96.01 -10.28
C GLN A 319 8.25 -96.40 -11.73
N ARG A 320 7.56 -97.53 -11.93
CA ARG A 320 7.16 -97.98 -13.28
C ARG A 320 6.08 -97.07 -13.88
N GLU A 321 5.17 -96.56 -13.06
CA GLU A 321 4.13 -95.61 -13.48
C GLU A 321 4.69 -94.22 -13.80
N ALA A 322 5.70 -93.74 -13.05
CA ALA A 322 6.33 -92.43 -13.29
C ALA A 322 7.38 -92.44 -14.41
N GLN A 323 7.95 -93.60 -14.74
CA GLN A 323 9.02 -93.74 -15.75
C GLN A 323 8.70 -93.07 -17.10
N PRO A 324 7.49 -93.20 -17.69
CA PRO A 324 7.16 -92.56 -18.95
C PRO A 324 7.25 -91.03 -18.91
N VAL A 325 6.92 -90.41 -17.76
CA VAL A 325 7.04 -88.95 -17.55
C VAL A 325 8.51 -88.56 -17.33
N LEU A 326 9.25 -89.34 -16.53
CA LEU A 326 10.67 -89.11 -16.23
C LEU A 326 11.59 -89.26 -17.46
N ASP A 327 11.19 -90.06 -18.45
CA ASP A 327 11.97 -90.24 -19.68
C ASP A 327 11.87 -89.04 -20.61
N VAL A 328 10.73 -88.34 -20.61
CA VAL A 328 10.46 -87.18 -21.48
C VAL A 328 10.84 -85.84 -20.86
N VAL A 329 10.88 -85.72 -19.53
CA VAL A 329 11.18 -84.46 -18.85
C VAL A 329 12.67 -84.28 -18.53
N ARG A 330 13.17 -83.05 -18.63
CA ARG A 330 14.53 -82.64 -18.22
C ARG A 330 14.45 -81.37 -17.38
N VAL A 331 15.28 -81.30 -16.34
CA VAL A 331 15.52 -80.10 -15.52
C VAL A 331 16.93 -79.62 -15.84
N GLY A 332 17.06 -78.50 -16.54
CA GLY A 332 18.28 -78.15 -17.27
C GLY A 332 18.61 -79.23 -18.30
N GLU A 333 19.80 -79.83 -18.21
CA GLU A 333 20.21 -80.95 -19.08
C GLU A 333 20.03 -82.34 -18.42
N ARG A 334 19.60 -82.39 -17.16
CA ARG A 334 19.56 -83.62 -16.35
C ARG A 334 18.15 -84.19 -16.22
N ARG A 335 18.08 -85.50 -15.94
CA ARG A 335 16.82 -86.15 -15.55
C ARG A 335 16.48 -85.79 -14.10
N PRO A 336 15.20 -85.68 -13.71
CA PRO A 336 14.83 -85.47 -12.32
C PRO A 336 15.29 -86.65 -11.46
N GLU A 337 16.07 -86.39 -10.42
CA GLU A 337 16.63 -87.43 -9.55
C GLU A 337 16.25 -87.28 -8.07
N ASN A 338 15.85 -86.10 -7.63
CA ASN A 338 15.50 -85.82 -6.24
C ASN A 338 14.08 -85.23 -6.12
N GLU A 339 13.61 -85.09 -4.89
CA GLU A 339 12.28 -84.53 -4.61
C GLU A 339 12.12 -83.11 -5.18
N ALA A 340 13.14 -82.26 -5.03
CA ALA A 340 13.12 -80.88 -5.52
C ALA A 340 12.99 -80.80 -7.05
N ASP A 341 13.62 -81.71 -7.80
CA ASP A 341 13.50 -81.78 -9.25
C ASP A 341 12.09 -82.21 -9.68
N ILE A 342 11.41 -83.05 -8.88
CA ILE A 342 10.03 -83.47 -9.15
C ILE A 342 9.05 -82.35 -8.81
N ASP A 343 9.26 -81.65 -7.70
CA ASP A 343 8.48 -80.46 -7.33
C ASP A 343 8.59 -79.38 -8.42
N GLN A 344 9.79 -79.16 -8.95
CA GLN A 344 9.98 -78.21 -10.03
C GLN A 344 9.24 -78.59 -11.33
N VAL A 345 9.17 -79.89 -11.65
CA VAL A 345 8.41 -80.36 -12.82
C VAL A 345 6.90 -80.23 -12.60
N ILE A 346 6.42 -80.47 -11.37
CA ILE A 346 5.01 -80.28 -11.01
C ILE A 346 4.65 -78.79 -11.11
N ASP A 347 5.47 -77.90 -10.53
CA ASP A 347 5.27 -76.45 -10.59
C ASP A 347 5.26 -75.94 -12.03
N TYR A 348 6.11 -76.50 -12.91
CA TYR A 348 6.11 -76.18 -14.34
C TYR A 348 4.83 -76.64 -15.05
N LEU A 349 4.33 -77.85 -14.77
CA LEU A 349 3.08 -78.33 -15.39
C LEU A 349 1.87 -77.53 -14.91
N ASP A 350 1.81 -77.19 -13.62
CA ASP A 350 0.77 -76.33 -13.05
C ASP A 350 0.83 -74.91 -13.64
N LEU A 351 2.04 -74.39 -13.90
CA LEU A 351 2.24 -73.12 -14.60
C LEU A 351 1.70 -73.16 -16.03
N VAL A 352 1.99 -74.23 -16.79
CA VAL A 352 1.47 -74.42 -18.16
C VAL A 352 -0.05 -74.49 -18.18
N ASP A 353 -0.66 -75.25 -17.27
CA ASP A 353 -2.13 -75.35 -17.17
C ASP A 353 -2.76 -73.98 -16.83
N ARG A 354 -2.13 -73.18 -15.96
CA ARG A 354 -2.58 -71.81 -15.65
C ARG A 354 -2.39 -70.84 -16.82
N GLN A 355 -1.31 -70.97 -17.58
CA GLN A 355 -1.11 -70.16 -18.78
C GLN A 355 -2.24 -70.42 -19.80
N ILE A 356 -2.65 -71.68 -19.99
CA ILE A 356 -3.79 -72.02 -20.86
C ILE A 356 -5.09 -71.38 -20.36
N GLN A 357 -5.29 -71.29 -19.04
CA GLN A 357 -6.45 -70.61 -18.45
C GLN A 357 -6.42 -69.10 -18.69
N VAL A 358 -5.25 -68.47 -18.51
CA VAL A 358 -5.04 -67.05 -18.82
C VAL A 358 -5.28 -66.76 -20.30
N ASP A 359 -4.77 -67.59 -21.21
CA ASP A 359 -4.97 -67.41 -22.65
C ASP A 359 -6.45 -67.48 -23.06
N ALA A 360 -7.19 -68.42 -22.45
CA ALA A 360 -8.62 -68.57 -22.65
C ALA A 360 -9.41 -67.35 -22.10
N ALA A 361 -9.07 -66.89 -20.89
CA ALA A 361 -9.70 -65.74 -20.27
C ALA A 361 -9.38 -64.42 -20.98
N CYS A 362 -8.14 -64.24 -21.46
CA CYS A 362 -7.76 -63.12 -22.34
C CYS A 362 -8.62 -63.11 -23.61
N SER A 363 -8.78 -64.28 -24.26
CA SER A 363 -9.59 -64.41 -25.47
C SER A 363 -11.08 -64.08 -25.22
N GLU A 364 -11.63 -64.51 -24.08
CA GLU A 364 -13.02 -64.26 -23.68
C GLU A 364 -13.31 -62.77 -23.42
N LEU A 365 -12.37 -62.08 -22.77
CA LEU A 365 -12.45 -60.64 -22.49
C LEU A 365 -11.97 -59.78 -23.67
N GLY A 366 -11.42 -60.40 -24.72
CA GLY A 366 -10.84 -59.73 -25.88
C GLY A 366 -9.61 -58.87 -25.54
N VAL A 367 -8.84 -59.34 -24.56
CA VAL A 367 -7.49 -58.88 -24.21
C VAL A 367 -6.50 -59.67 -25.09
N PRO A 368 -5.40 -59.06 -25.57
CA PRO A 368 -4.35 -59.79 -26.28
C PRO A 368 -3.84 -61.00 -25.47
N VAL A 369 -3.59 -62.13 -26.14
CA VAL A 369 -3.01 -63.32 -25.50
C VAL A 369 -1.49 -63.12 -25.43
N PRO A 370 -0.86 -63.20 -24.24
CA PRO A 370 0.58 -62.97 -24.08
C PRO A 370 1.40 -64.04 -24.81
N GLY A 371 2.33 -63.62 -25.66
CA GLY A 371 3.28 -64.49 -26.35
C GLY A 371 4.54 -64.80 -25.53
N ASP A 372 4.90 -63.90 -24.60
CA ASP A 372 6.07 -64.04 -23.73
C ASP A 372 5.87 -63.35 -22.35
N GLU A 373 6.91 -63.42 -21.49
CA GLU A 373 6.91 -62.84 -20.14
C GLU A 373 6.81 -61.31 -20.16
N ASP A 374 7.38 -60.65 -21.16
CA ASP A 374 7.37 -59.19 -21.29
C ASP A 374 5.96 -58.71 -21.70
N GLU A 375 5.32 -59.37 -22.67
CA GLU A 375 3.94 -59.11 -23.07
C GLU A 375 2.95 -59.40 -21.93
N LEU A 376 3.18 -60.45 -21.13
CA LEU A 376 2.38 -60.73 -19.92
C LEU A 376 2.49 -59.59 -18.91
N ALA A 377 3.68 -59.04 -18.70
CA ALA A 377 3.89 -57.90 -17.80
C ALA A 377 3.21 -56.62 -18.33
N GLU A 378 3.26 -56.36 -19.64
CA GLU A 378 2.56 -55.23 -20.27
C GLU A 378 1.04 -55.34 -20.12
N ILE A 379 0.48 -56.54 -20.33
CA ILE A 379 -0.95 -56.80 -20.15
C ILE A 379 -1.34 -56.65 -18.68
N ALA A 380 -0.52 -57.15 -17.75
CA ALA A 380 -0.76 -57.00 -16.32
C ALA A 380 -0.80 -55.52 -15.89
N ASP A 381 0.13 -54.70 -16.38
CA ASP A 381 0.14 -53.24 -16.16
C ASP A 381 -1.10 -52.57 -16.77
N GLY A 382 -1.48 -52.93 -18.01
CA GLY A 382 -2.69 -52.44 -18.66
C GLY A 382 -3.97 -52.78 -17.88
N LEU A 383 -4.11 -54.02 -17.39
CA LEU A 383 -5.24 -54.45 -16.56
C LEU A 383 -5.26 -53.72 -15.21
N ALA A 384 -4.10 -53.49 -14.58
CA ALA A 384 -4.02 -52.72 -13.34
C ALA A 384 -4.49 -51.26 -13.53
N LYS A 385 -4.11 -50.62 -14.64
CA LYS A 385 -4.57 -49.28 -15.03
C LYS A 385 -6.09 -49.24 -15.28
N VAL A 386 -6.61 -50.20 -16.04
CA VAL A 386 -8.07 -50.34 -16.28
C VAL A 386 -8.82 -50.52 -14.96
N ALA A 387 -8.32 -51.37 -14.05
CA ALA A 387 -8.93 -51.57 -12.74
C ALA A 387 -8.93 -50.28 -11.89
N GLY A 388 -7.83 -49.51 -11.95
CA GLY A 388 -7.71 -48.20 -11.31
C GLY A 388 -8.72 -47.20 -11.84
N ALA A 389 -8.79 -47.02 -13.15
CA ALA A 389 -9.75 -46.14 -13.83
C ALA A 389 -11.20 -46.52 -13.53
N ALA A 390 -11.55 -47.81 -13.63
CA ALA A 390 -12.91 -48.29 -13.36
C ALA A 390 -13.34 -48.02 -11.91
N ARG A 391 -12.44 -48.21 -10.93
CA ARG A 391 -12.72 -47.89 -9.51
C ARG A 391 -12.91 -46.38 -9.30
N SER A 392 -12.03 -45.56 -9.87
CA SER A 392 -12.14 -44.10 -9.75
C SER A 392 -13.44 -43.58 -10.37
N VAL A 393 -13.80 -44.03 -11.58
CA VAL A 393 -15.03 -43.61 -12.27
C VAL A 393 -16.27 -44.11 -11.52
N ALA A 394 -16.25 -45.35 -10.99
CA ALA A 394 -17.35 -45.86 -10.16
C ALA A 394 -17.55 -45.06 -8.87
N ALA A 395 -16.45 -44.63 -8.22
CA ALA A 395 -16.51 -43.76 -7.05
C ALA A 395 -17.10 -42.39 -7.38
N LEU A 396 -16.67 -41.77 -8.49
CA LEU A 396 -17.23 -40.49 -8.94
C LEU A 396 -18.73 -40.61 -9.27
N ARG A 397 -19.12 -41.67 -9.99
CA ARG A 397 -20.52 -41.92 -10.34
C ARG A 397 -21.40 -42.08 -9.09
N HIS A 398 -20.89 -42.72 -8.05
CA HIS A 398 -21.58 -42.80 -6.77
C HIS A 398 -21.70 -41.41 -6.11
N ASP A 399 -20.58 -40.70 -5.94
CA ASP A 399 -20.56 -39.46 -5.16
C ASP A 399 -21.34 -38.32 -5.82
N VAL A 400 -21.32 -38.25 -7.16
CA VAL A 400 -22.03 -37.25 -7.96
C VAL A 400 -23.56 -37.37 -7.81
N LEU A 401 -24.09 -38.59 -7.66
CA LEU A 401 -25.51 -38.83 -7.41
C LEU A 401 -25.97 -38.29 -6.05
N PHE A 402 -25.07 -38.19 -5.07
CA PHE A 402 -25.40 -37.75 -3.73
C PHE A 402 -25.10 -36.27 -3.47
N LEU A 403 -24.54 -35.51 -4.42
CA LEU A 403 -24.21 -34.10 -4.21
C LEU A 403 -25.42 -33.26 -3.75
N ALA A 404 -26.61 -33.60 -4.24
CA ALA A 404 -27.88 -33.05 -3.74
C ALA A 404 -28.94 -34.17 -3.62
N PRO A 405 -30.00 -33.99 -2.79
CA PRO A 405 -31.09 -34.96 -2.65
C PRO A 405 -31.74 -35.37 -3.99
N ASP A 406 -31.77 -34.46 -4.96
CA ASP A 406 -32.24 -34.67 -6.33
C ASP A 406 -31.14 -34.27 -7.34
N SER A 407 -29.92 -34.79 -7.17
CA SER A 407 -28.80 -34.45 -8.06
C SER A 407 -29.15 -34.75 -9.52
N PRO A 408 -29.14 -33.75 -10.42
CA PRO A 408 -29.42 -33.96 -11.84
C PRO A 408 -28.24 -34.55 -12.61
N LEU A 409 -27.09 -34.74 -11.95
CA LEU A 409 -25.86 -35.19 -12.56
C LEU A 409 -25.85 -36.72 -12.67
N ALA A 410 -25.52 -37.21 -13.86
CA ALA A 410 -25.30 -38.61 -14.14
C ALA A 410 -23.97 -38.77 -14.87
N VAL A 411 -23.31 -39.92 -14.65
CA VAL A 411 -22.06 -40.29 -15.33
C VAL A 411 -22.36 -41.49 -16.22
N PRO A 412 -22.83 -41.27 -17.47
CA PRO A 412 -23.20 -42.33 -18.39
C PRO A 412 -22.00 -43.03 -19.04
N ASP A 413 -20.88 -42.33 -19.22
CA ASP A 413 -19.69 -42.82 -19.91
C ASP A 413 -18.40 -42.22 -19.33
N VAL A 414 -17.25 -42.65 -19.87
CA VAL A 414 -15.92 -42.20 -19.43
C VAL A 414 -15.70 -40.72 -19.74
N GLU A 415 -16.18 -40.25 -20.90
CA GLU A 415 -16.01 -38.88 -21.37
C GLU A 415 -16.71 -37.90 -20.41
N THR A 416 -17.97 -38.17 -20.08
CA THR A 416 -18.72 -37.39 -19.09
C THR A 416 -18.08 -37.46 -17.70
N ALA A 417 -17.48 -38.61 -17.33
CA ALA A 417 -16.77 -38.74 -16.05
C ALA A 417 -15.54 -37.82 -15.99
N GLU A 418 -14.80 -37.72 -17.10
CA GLU A 418 -13.64 -36.84 -17.24
C GLU A 418 -14.06 -35.36 -17.19
N GLU A 419 -15.09 -34.98 -17.95
CA GLU A 419 -15.62 -33.61 -17.96
C GLU A 419 -16.09 -33.17 -16.57
N ILE A 420 -16.86 -34.01 -15.87
CA ILE A 420 -17.31 -33.72 -14.50
C ILE A 420 -16.12 -33.64 -13.53
N ALA A 421 -15.13 -34.53 -13.65
CA ALA A 421 -13.93 -34.49 -12.82
C ALA A 421 -13.14 -33.19 -13.02
N ILE A 422 -12.97 -32.76 -14.28
CA ILE A 422 -12.33 -31.49 -14.62
C ILE A 422 -13.10 -30.32 -14.00
N ALA A 423 -14.43 -30.27 -14.16
CA ALA A 423 -15.24 -29.19 -13.59
C ALA A 423 -15.19 -29.13 -12.05
N ILE A 424 -15.13 -30.29 -11.36
CA ILE A 424 -14.95 -30.35 -9.91
C ILE A 424 -13.57 -29.80 -9.52
N ILE A 425 -12.52 -30.21 -10.23
CA ILE A 425 -11.14 -29.76 -9.98
C ILE A 425 -11.03 -28.25 -10.23
N GLU A 426 -11.57 -27.77 -11.34
CA GLU A 426 -11.61 -26.35 -11.68
C GLU A 426 -12.33 -25.55 -10.60
N TYR A 427 -13.50 -26.01 -10.12
CA TYR A 427 -14.18 -25.35 -9.01
C TYR A 427 -13.34 -25.38 -7.72
N ALA A 428 -12.67 -26.49 -7.42
CA ALA A 428 -11.85 -26.60 -6.20
C ALA A 428 -10.61 -25.68 -6.25
N ASP A 429 -9.98 -25.55 -7.41
CA ASP A 429 -8.78 -24.76 -7.60
C ASP A 429 -9.10 -23.26 -7.79
N HIS A 430 -10.27 -22.93 -8.35
CA HIS A 430 -10.58 -21.60 -8.86
C HIS A 430 -11.89 -20.97 -8.34
N GLY A 431 -12.76 -21.74 -7.68
CA GLY A 431 -14.07 -21.27 -7.18
C GLY A 431 -15.16 -21.19 -8.26
N SER A 432 -16.31 -20.61 -7.92
CA SER A 432 -17.44 -20.37 -8.86
C SER A 432 -17.60 -18.89 -9.18
N ALA A 433 -17.60 -18.57 -10.47
CA ALA A 433 -17.88 -17.22 -10.96
C ALA A 433 -19.24 -16.69 -10.48
N VAL A 434 -20.25 -17.57 -10.43
CA VAL A 434 -21.61 -17.23 -9.96
C VAL A 434 -21.63 -16.97 -8.46
N ALA A 435 -20.87 -17.74 -7.67
CA ALA A 435 -20.75 -17.52 -6.23
C ALA A 435 -19.99 -16.22 -5.91
N ALA A 436 -18.91 -15.95 -6.65
CA ALA A 436 -18.13 -14.72 -6.54
C ALA A 436 -18.99 -13.49 -6.89
N ALA A 437 -19.76 -13.54 -7.99
CA ALA A 437 -20.70 -12.48 -8.37
C ALA A 437 -21.76 -12.23 -7.29
N ARG A 438 -22.40 -13.29 -6.76
CA ARG A 438 -23.37 -13.16 -5.64
C ARG A 438 -22.74 -12.52 -4.41
N LYS A 439 -21.50 -12.88 -4.08
CA LYS A 439 -20.78 -12.32 -2.94
C LYS A 439 -20.49 -10.82 -3.16
N LEU A 440 -20.09 -10.41 -4.36
CA LEU A 440 -19.92 -9.00 -4.71
C LEU A 440 -21.22 -8.21 -4.58
N ASP A 441 -22.34 -8.76 -5.03
CA ASP A 441 -23.67 -8.13 -4.90
C ASP A 441 -24.08 -7.96 -3.43
N LEU A 442 -23.81 -8.96 -2.58
CA LEU A 442 -24.04 -8.86 -1.13
C LEU A 442 -23.17 -7.79 -0.46
N LEU A 443 -21.89 -7.69 -0.85
CA LEU A 443 -21.00 -6.64 -0.36
C LEU A 443 -21.49 -5.25 -0.82
N ALA A 444 -21.96 -5.13 -2.07
CA ALA A 444 -22.52 -3.88 -2.59
C ALA A 444 -23.78 -3.46 -1.84
N ALA A 445 -24.66 -4.41 -1.50
CA ALA A 445 -25.86 -4.15 -0.70
C ALA A 445 -25.51 -3.70 0.72
N ALA A 446 -24.64 -4.43 1.41
CA ALA A 446 -24.19 -4.07 2.76
C ALA A 446 -23.51 -2.69 2.80
N LEU A 447 -22.72 -2.37 1.77
CA LEU A 447 -22.09 -1.05 1.66
C LEU A 447 -23.13 0.05 1.38
N ALA A 448 -24.13 -0.20 0.54
CA ALA A 448 -25.20 0.77 0.26
C ALA A 448 -26.01 1.10 1.52
N ASP A 449 -26.25 0.12 2.39
CA ASP A 449 -26.99 0.29 3.64
C ASP A 449 -26.25 1.14 4.70
N CYS A 450 -24.97 1.45 4.49
CA CYS A 450 -24.18 2.27 5.41
C CYS A 450 -24.55 3.76 5.39
N SER A 451 -25.26 4.26 4.37
CA SER A 451 -25.62 5.68 4.25
C SER A 451 -27.02 5.84 3.63
N PRO A 452 -27.85 6.78 4.12
CA PRO A 452 -29.11 7.11 3.47
C PRO A 452 -28.87 7.82 2.13
N VAL A 453 -29.74 7.57 1.15
CA VAL A 453 -29.62 8.09 -0.23
C VAL A 453 -29.44 9.62 -0.28
N ALA A 454 -30.11 10.36 0.62
CA ALA A 454 -30.07 11.82 0.64
C ALA A 454 -28.72 12.43 1.08
N ALA A 455 -27.89 11.66 1.81
CA ALA A 455 -26.59 12.12 2.33
C ALA A 455 -25.41 11.33 1.74
N THR A 456 -25.65 10.49 0.74
CA THR A 456 -24.60 9.62 0.19
C THR A 456 -23.55 10.43 -0.55
N ALA A 457 -22.29 10.24 -0.19
CA ALA A 457 -21.16 10.84 -0.89
C ALA A 457 -20.98 10.23 -2.30
N PRO A 458 -20.59 11.01 -3.31
CA PRO A 458 -20.42 10.50 -4.68
C PRO A 458 -19.37 9.37 -4.75
N GLU A 459 -18.32 9.43 -3.93
CA GLU A 459 -17.30 8.38 -3.86
C GLU A 459 -17.85 7.06 -3.26
N HIS A 460 -18.85 7.14 -2.38
CA HIS A 460 -19.54 5.97 -1.83
C HIS A 460 -20.43 5.32 -2.89
N GLU A 461 -21.20 6.13 -3.64
CA GLU A 461 -22.00 5.63 -4.76
C GLU A 461 -21.13 4.98 -5.84
N GLN A 462 -19.97 5.55 -6.14
CA GLN A 462 -18.97 4.96 -7.05
C GLN A 462 -18.48 3.60 -6.54
N ALA A 463 -18.17 3.47 -5.25
CA ALA A 463 -17.73 2.20 -4.68
C ALA A 463 -18.82 1.11 -4.79
N VAL A 464 -20.08 1.44 -4.49
CA VAL A 464 -21.22 0.51 -4.63
C VAL A 464 -21.43 0.12 -6.10
N THR A 465 -21.34 1.09 -7.01
CA THR A 465 -21.48 0.86 -8.46
C THR A 465 -20.38 -0.06 -8.98
N ALA A 466 -19.13 0.21 -8.63
CA ALA A 466 -17.99 -0.60 -9.03
C ALA A 466 -18.10 -2.06 -8.56
N LEU A 467 -18.61 -2.30 -7.34
CA LEU A 467 -18.87 -3.66 -6.85
C LEU A 467 -19.93 -4.39 -7.69
N ARG A 468 -21.02 -3.71 -8.06
CA ARG A 468 -22.09 -4.28 -8.91
C ARG A 468 -21.62 -4.55 -10.34
N GLU A 469 -20.79 -3.67 -10.87
CA GLU A 469 -20.20 -3.79 -12.20
C GLU A 469 -19.00 -4.75 -12.25
N ARG A 470 -18.56 -5.26 -11.08
CA ARG A 470 -17.41 -6.15 -10.92
C ARG A 470 -16.10 -5.49 -11.38
N ASP A 471 -16.03 -4.18 -11.22
CA ASP A 471 -14.87 -3.36 -11.54
C ASP A 471 -13.96 -3.21 -10.32
N ALA A 472 -12.90 -4.02 -10.28
CA ALA A 472 -11.92 -3.98 -9.20
C ALA A 472 -11.11 -2.67 -9.17
N GLU A 473 -10.81 -2.09 -10.34
CA GLU A 473 -10.01 -0.87 -10.44
C GLU A 473 -10.84 0.34 -10.03
N GLY A 474 -12.09 0.42 -10.51
CA GLY A 474 -13.06 1.43 -10.09
C GLY A 474 -13.33 1.39 -8.59
N TYR A 475 -13.45 0.20 -8.00
CA TYR A 475 -13.62 0.07 -6.54
C TYR A 475 -12.40 0.57 -5.77
N ALA A 476 -11.18 0.21 -6.19
CA ALA A 476 -9.96 0.68 -5.56
C ALA A 476 -9.81 2.21 -5.64
N ALA A 477 -10.14 2.81 -6.79
CA ALA A 477 -10.15 4.25 -6.97
C ALA A 477 -11.18 4.95 -6.07
N ALA A 478 -12.39 4.39 -5.95
CA ALA A 478 -13.43 4.91 -5.08
C ALA A 478 -13.05 4.86 -3.59
N VAL A 479 -12.38 3.78 -3.14
CA VAL A 479 -11.88 3.67 -1.76
C VAL A 479 -10.80 4.73 -1.44
N GLU A 480 -9.88 5.00 -2.37
CA GLU A 480 -8.89 6.07 -2.22
C GLU A 480 -9.56 7.45 -2.20
N ALA A 481 -10.55 7.66 -3.07
CA ALA A 481 -11.34 8.88 -3.11
C ALA A 481 -12.13 9.10 -1.80
N LEU A 482 -12.71 8.05 -1.22
CA LEU A 482 -13.31 8.09 0.13
C LEU A 482 -12.29 8.46 1.21
N GLY A 483 -11.05 7.94 1.11
CA GLY A 483 -9.95 8.33 1.99
C GLY A 483 -9.63 9.83 1.91
N ALA A 484 -9.61 10.39 0.69
CA ALA A 484 -9.45 11.82 0.46
C ALA A 484 -10.64 12.63 1.00
N ALA A 485 -11.87 12.20 0.73
CA ALA A 485 -13.10 12.83 1.22
C ALA A 485 -13.14 12.89 2.76
N ARG A 486 -12.65 11.87 3.47
CA ARG A 486 -12.55 11.90 4.94
C ARG A 486 -11.54 12.94 5.43
N ARG A 487 -10.43 13.15 4.73
CA ARG A 487 -9.47 14.22 5.06
C ARG A 487 -10.10 15.59 4.82
N GLU A 488 -10.76 15.76 3.68
CA GLU A 488 -11.52 16.97 3.35
C GLU A 488 -12.58 17.31 4.40
N ALA A 489 -13.34 16.32 4.89
CA ALA A 489 -14.34 16.52 5.93
C ALA A 489 -13.72 16.97 7.27
N ARG A 490 -12.56 16.39 7.65
CA ARG A 490 -11.82 16.81 8.86
C ARG A 490 -11.28 18.23 8.73
N ASP A 491 -10.66 18.55 7.59
CA ASP A 491 -10.16 19.89 7.29
C ASP A 491 -11.31 20.93 7.34
N GLU A 492 -12.50 20.58 6.84
CA GLU A 492 -13.66 21.46 6.89
C GLU A 492 -14.22 21.64 8.30
N ALA A 493 -14.29 20.58 9.09
CA ALA A 493 -14.69 20.65 10.49
C ALA A 493 -13.73 21.55 11.30
N GLN A 494 -12.42 21.36 11.11
CA GLN A 494 -11.40 22.18 11.75
C GLN A 494 -11.47 23.65 11.29
N ARG A 495 -11.74 23.90 10.01
CA ARG A 495 -11.95 25.26 9.48
C ARG A 495 -13.12 25.94 10.17
N LEU A 496 -14.26 25.24 10.31
CA LEU A 496 -15.46 25.75 10.96
C LEU A 496 -15.20 26.08 12.43
N GLU A 497 -14.55 25.17 13.16
CA GLU A 497 -14.20 25.37 14.56
C GLU A 497 -13.27 26.58 14.78
N LEU A 498 -12.15 26.65 14.03
CA LEU A 498 -11.20 27.75 14.15
C LEU A 498 -11.80 29.09 13.74
N LEU A 499 -12.66 29.10 12.71
CA LEU A 499 -13.35 30.31 12.27
C LEU A 499 -14.38 30.78 13.30
N GLU A 500 -15.06 29.87 13.99
CA GLU A 500 -15.99 30.22 15.07
C GLU A 500 -15.25 30.82 16.27
N ARG A 501 -14.16 30.20 16.71
CA ARG A 501 -13.30 30.76 17.76
C ARG A 501 -12.73 32.13 17.38
N LEU A 502 -12.39 32.34 16.10
CA LEU A 502 -12.00 33.67 15.61
C LEU A 502 -13.16 34.66 15.68
N ARG A 503 -14.37 34.23 15.33
CA ARG A 503 -15.59 35.05 15.35
C ARG A 503 -15.95 35.52 16.77
N GLU A 504 -15.74 34.68 17.78
CA GLU A 504 -15.95 35.03 19.19
C GLU A 504 -15.04 36.17 19.65
N GLY A 505 -13.77 36.18 19.22
CA GLY A 505 -12.79 37.22 19.61
C GLY A 505 -12.72 38.43 18.68
N ALA A 506 -12.96 38.24 17.38
CA ALA A 506 -12.78 39.23 16.33
C ALA A 506 -13.81 39.02 15.18
N PRO A 507 -15.09 39.37 15.38
CA PRO A 507 -16.17 39.04 14.44
C PRO A 507 -15.97 39.66 13.06
N ARG A 508 -15.58 40.95 12.99
CA ARG A 508 -15.32 41.63 11.71
C ARG A 508 -14.18 41.00 10.92
N LEU A 509 -13.16 40.50 11.60
CA LEU A 509 -12.05 39.80 10.95
C LEU A 509 -12.52 38.47 10.37
N ALA A 510 -13.30 37.69 11.12
CA ALA A 510 -13.84 36.42 10.66
C ALA A 510 -14.75 36.60 9.42
N GLU A 511 -15.57 37.66 9.41
CA GLU A 511 -16.39 38.04 8.24
C GLU A 511 -15.52 38.44 7.05
N ALA A 512 -14.54 39.34 7.25
CA ALA A 512 -13.63 39.79 6.20
C ALA A 512 -12.83 38.64 5.59
N TRP A 513 -12.30 37.74 6.42
CA TRP A 513 -11.58 36.56 5.95
C TRP A 513 -12.47 35.56 5.22
N SER A 514 -13.72 35.39 5.65
CA SER A 514 -14.68 34.51 4.95
C SER A 514 -15.00 35.05 3.55
N ALA A 515 -15.21 36.36 3.42
CA ALA A 515 -15.46 37.00 2.13
C ALA A 515 -14.22 36.99 1.23
N LEU A 516 -13.03 37.29 1.78
CA LEU A 516 -11.77 37.32 1.02
C LEU A 516 -11.33 35.94 0.56
N ALA A 517 -11.58 34.89 1.34
CA ALA A 517 -11.18 33.53 0.96
C ALA A 517 -11.78 33.06 -0.37
N GLU A 518 -12.93 33.61 -0.77
CA GLU A 518 -13.58 33.27 -2.05
C GLU A 518 -13.03 34.06 -3.24
N VAL A 519 -12.51 35.27 -3.01
CA VAL A 519 -12.09 36.20 -4.07
C VAL A 519 -10.56 36.24 -4.21
N GLU A 520 -9.86 36.43 -3.09
CA GLU A 520 -8.40 36.58 -3.01
C GLU A 520 -7.84 35.81 -1.80
N PRO A 521 -7.65 34.48 -1.91
CA PRO A 521 -7.23 33.64 -0.79
C PRO A 521 -5.84 33.98 -0.24
N ALA A 522 -5.01 34.68 -1.02
CA ALA A 522 -3.70 35.17 -0.57
C ALA A 522 -3.80 36.40 0.35
N ALA A 523 -4.92 37.16 0.33
CA ALA A 523 -5.08 38.44 1.00
C ALA A 523 -5.59 38.35 2.46
N LEU A 524 -5.33 37.22 3.13
CA LEU A 524 -5.75 36.95 4.51
C LEU A 524 -4.78 37.55 5.56
N GLY A 525 -4.37 38.80 5.35
CA GLY A 525 -3.51 39.55 6.27
C GLY A 525 -4.27 40.14 7.46
N ILE A 526 -3.52 40.61 8.47
CA ILE A 526 -4.05 41.33 9.63
C ILE A 526 -3.10 42.46 10.03
N ALA A 527 -3.65 43.50 10.66
CA ALA A 527 -2.84 44.48 11.37
C ALA A 527 -3.30 44.60 12.83
N SER A 528 -2.36 44.59 13.76
CA SER A 528 -2.59 44.84 15.18
C SER A 528 -1.97 46.17 15.60
N PHE A 529 -2.73 47.02 16.27
CA PHE A 529 -2.34 48.38 16.64
C PHE A 529 -2.09 48.47 18.14
N VAL A 530 -0.81 48.45 18.55
CA VAL A 530 -0.41 48.38 19.97
C VAL A 530 0.68 49.41 20.27
N PRO A 531 0.53 50.30 21.26
CA PRO A 531 1.58 51.25 21.65
C PRO A 531 2.86 50.55 22.12
N VAL A 532 4.00 51.25 22.05
CA VAL A 532 5.33 50.63 22.26
C VAL A 532 5.54 50.06 23.66
N ALA A 533 5.12 50.78 24.70
CA ALA A 533 5.33 50.34 26.08
C ALA A 533 4.53 49.06 26.41
N PRO A 534 3.22 48.96 26.13
CA PRO A 534 2.47 47.71 26.27
C PRO A 534 3.05 46.55 25.46
N LEU A 535 3.52 46.80 24.23
CA LEU A 535 4.09 45.77 23.37
C LEU A 535 5.41 45.20 23.93
N LEU A 536 6.27 46.06 24.49
CA LEU A 536 7.53 45.63 25.11
C LEU A 536 7.31 44.95 26.47
N SER A 537 6.34 45.41 27.26
CA SER A 537 5.98 44.75 28.53
C SER A 537 5.37 43.36 28.34
N ALA A 538 4.72 43.11 27.20
CA ALA A 538 4.10 41.83 26.88
C ALA A 538 4.40 41.43 25.43
N LEU A 539 5.63 40.96 25.18
CA LEU A 539 6.04 40.48 23.87
C LEU A 539 5.16 39.28 23.43
N PRO A 540 4.68 39.28 22.18
CA PRO A 540 3.89 38.17 21.66
C PRO A 540 4.76 36.92 21.48
N ALA A 541 4.11 35.77 21.35
CA ALA A 541 4.80 34.52 21.06
C ALA A 541 5.61 34.63 19.75
N PRO A 542 6.74 33.91 19.61
CA PRO A 542 7.48 33.88 18.35
C PRO A 542 6.56 33.46 17.19
N ASP A 543 6.83 33.97 15.99
CA ASP A 543 6.02 33.76 14.78
C ASP A 543 4.58 34.33 14.86
N SER A 544 4.27 35.24 15.79
CA SER A 544 2.94 35.89 15.84
C SER A 544 2.73 36.93 14.74
N ALA A 545 3.80 37.56 14.27
CA ALA A 545 3.76 38.60 13.24
C ALA A 545 4.93 38.45 12.26
N ASP A 546 4.69 38.87 11.02
CA ASP A 546 5.71 38.87 9.97
C ASP A 546 6.53 40.18 9.99
N ILE A 547 5.88 41.26 10.45
CA ILE A 547 6.39 42.63 10.37
C ILE A 547 6.03 43.38 11.65
N VAL A 548 7.01 44.12 12.19
CA VAL A 548 6.75 45.19 13.16
C VAL A 548 7.05 46.54 12.50
N LEU A 549 6.07 47.44 12.49
CA LEU A 549 6.14 48.77 11.90
C LEU A 549 6.08 49.81 13.02
N VAL A 550 7.12 50.63 13.09
CA VAL A 550 7.39 51.57 14.18
C VAL A 550 7.22 53.00 13.68
N LEU A 551 6.18 53.68 14.18
CA LEU A 551 5.87 55.09 13.91
C LEU A 551 6.77 56.00 14.76
N GLY A 552 7.11 57.17 14.23
CA GLY A 552 7.91 58.18 14.95
C GLY A 552 9.33 57.72 15.27
N ALA A 553 9.94 56.90 14.40
CA ALA A 553 11.20 56.22 14.66
C ALA A 553 12.40 57.15 14.91
N SER A 554 12.32 58.40 14.49
CA SER A 554 13.29 59.47 14.73
C SER A 554 13.38 59.88 16.20
N GLY A 555 12.25 59.86 16.93
CA GLY A 555 12.15 60.26 18.33
C GLY A 555 12.23 59.09 19.32
N LEU A 556 12.41 57.86 18.84
CA LEU A 556 12.55 56.66 19.68
C LEU A 556 14.02 56.35 19.97
N GLY A 557 14.34 56.07 21.23
CA GLY A 557 15.67 55.69 21.67
C GLY A 557 16.11 54.30 21.14
N VAL A 558 17.41 54.02 21.30
CA VAL A 558 18.04 52.77 20.83
C VAL A 558 17.44 51.52 21.48
N GLU A 559 16.96 51.63 22.72
CA GLU A 559 16.35 50.53 23.47
C GLU A 559 15.09 49.97 22.77
N ARG A 560 14.44 50.76 21.92
CA ARG A 560 13.27 50.33 21.17
C ARG A 560 13.60 49.36 20.03
N LEU A 561 14.88 49.13 19.72
CA LEU A 561 15.30 48.05 18.83
C LEU A 561 15.00 46.66 19.39
N LEU A 562 14.70 46.53 20.70
CA LEU A 562 14.16 45.29 21.26
C LEU A 562 12.85 44.85 20.58
N LEU A 563 12.13 45.77 19.90
CA LEU A 563 10.99 45.45 19.05
C LEU A 563 11.33 44.49 17.90
N ALA A 564 12.60 44.38 17.49
CA ALA A 564 13.03 43.37 16.52
C ALA A 564 12.86 41.93 17.04
N ALA A 565 12.57 41.73 18.33
CA ALA A 565 12.17 40.43 18.86
C ALA A 565 10.74 40.02 18.44
N VAL A 566 9.88 40.99 18.11
CA VAL A 566 8.45 40.77 17.85
C VAL A 566 8.21 40.12 16.49
N ALA A 567 9.04 40.43 15.49
CA ALA A 567 8.87 39.97 14.12
C ALA A 567 10.23 39.87 13.39
N PRO A 568 10.35 39.01 12.37
CA PRO A 568 11.60 38.86 11.60
C PRO A 568 11.94 40.09 10.74
N ARG A 569 11.00 41.02 10.55
CA ARG A 569 11.18 42.24 9.77
C ARG A 569 10.78 43.47 10.56
N LEU A 570 11.65 44.48 10.56
CA LEU A 570 11.47 45.75 11.27
C LEU A 570 11.37 46.90 10.26
N VAL A 571 10.31 47.69 10.37
CA VAL A 571 10.08 48.89 9.55
C VAL A 571 10.04 50.12 10.44
N ALA A 572 10.87 51.11 10.13
CA ALA A 572 10.84 52.42 10.77
C ALA A 572 10.12 53.42 9.87
N VAL A 573 9.14 54.14 10.40
CA VAL A 573 8.42 55.21 9.69
C VAL A 573 8.84 56.56 10.26
N VAL A 574 9.22 57.46 9.36
CA VAL A 574 9.63 58.82 9.67
C VAL A 574 8.69 59.78 8.94
N GLY A 575 8.01 60.64 9.72
CA GLY A 575 7.05 61.60 9.20
C GLY A 575 7.72 62.79 8.50
N PRO A 576 6.99 63.49 7.62
CA PRO A 576 7.51 64.71 6.99
C PRO A 576 7.71 65.80 8.05
N GLY A 577 8.96 66.23 8.23
CA GLY A 577 9.33 67.28 9.18
C GLY A 577 9.78 66.78 10.55
N ASP A 578 9.88 65.46 10.76
CA ASP A 578 10.54 64.91 11.95
C ASP A 578 12.01 65.31 11.94
N THR A 579 12.40 66.18 12.88
CA THR A 579 13.80 66.59 13.04
C THR A 579 14.60 65.45 13.62
N ARG A 580 15.79 65.20 13.06
CA ARG A 580 16.75 64.28 13.66
C ARG A 580 17.23 64.90 14.97
N ASP A 581 16.89 64.27 16.09
CA ASP A 581 17.54 64.60 17.36
C ASP A 581 19.02 64.21 17.30
N ASP A 582 19.88 65.01 17.93
CA ASP A 582 21.34 64.77 18.00
C ASP A 582 21.70 63.53 18.84
N SER A 583 20.73 62.95 19.55
CA SER A 583 20.88 61.73 20.35
C SER A 583 20.78 60.46 19.48
N PRO A 584 21.48 59.37 19.83
CA PRO A 584 21.35 58.11 19.09
C PRO A 584 19.91 57.59 19.18
N SER A 585 19.24 57.49 18.03
CA SER A 585 17.87 57.01 17.90
C SER A 585 17.81 55.66 17.19
N LEU A 586 16.66 54.98 17.26
CA LEU A 586 16.37 53.76 16.51
C LEU A 586 16.67 53.94 15.01
N LEU A 587 16.31 55.09 14.44
CA LEU A 587 16.59 55.43 13.05
C LEU A 587 18.09 55.48 12.74
N SER A 588 18.89 56.07 13.62
CA SER A 588 20.35 56.19 13.43
C SER A 588 21.04 54.82 13.37
N VAL A 589 20.57 53.86 14.16
CA VAL A 589 21.10 52.50 14.19
C VAL A 589 20.66 51.71 12.96
N LEU A 590 19.42 51.86 12.50
CA LEU A 590 18.95 51.21 11.28
C LEU A 590 19.69 51.71 10.03
N GLN A 591 20.00 53.00 9.96
CA GLN A 591 20.83 53.55 8.89
C GLN A 591 22.25 52.98 8.92
N ARG A 592 22.84 52.82 10.12
CA ARG A 592 24.13 52.13 10.29
C ARG A 592 24.05 50.66 9.86
N ALA A 593 22.97 49.97 10.19
CA ALA A 593 22.68 48.61 9.75
C ALA A 593 22.35 48.50 8.25
N SER A 594 22.55 49.56 7.46
CA SER A 594 22.31 49.58 6.01
C SER A 594 20.86 49.22 5.64
N ALA A 595 19.88 49.61 6.47
CA ALA A 595 18.47 49.41 6.17
C ALA A 595 18.08 50.07 4.83
N LEU A 596 17.21 49.42 4.07
CA LEU A 596 16.72 49.94 2.79
C LEU A 596 15.84 51.17 3.04
N VAL A 597 16.13 52.29 2.37
CA VAL A 597 15.33 53.51 2.50
C VAL A 597 14.37 53.65 1.31
N ILE A 598 13.08 53.74 1.62
CA ILE A 598 12.00 54.04 0.69
C ILE A 598 11.49 55.44 1.01
N ARG A 599 11.54 56.34 0.01
CA ARG A 599 11.02 57.71 0.17
C ARG A 599 9.57 57.80 -0.24
N GLY A 600 8.76 58.47 0.58
CA GLY A 600 7.36 58.73 0.30
C GLY A 600 7.14 59.50 -1.00
N PRO A 601 5.90 59.50 -1.53
CA PRO A 601 5.58 60.21 -2.76
C PRO A 601 5.89 61.70 -2.59
N ALA A 602 6.78 62.22 -3.44
CA ALA A 602 7.16 63.63 -3.41
C ALA A 602 5.93 64.51 -3.56
N ARG A 603 5.63 65.35 -2.56
CA ARG A 603 4.67 66.44 -2.73
C ARG A 603 5.18 67.32 -3.87
N ARG A 604 4.47 67.32 -5.01
CA ARG A 604 4.72 68.26 -6.12
C ARG A 604 4.70 69.68 -5.54
N GLY A 605 5.87 70.28 -5.29
CA GLY A 605 5.95 71.69 -4.90
C GLY A 605 7.13 72.17 -4.05
N GLN A 606 7.97 71.33 -3.46
CA GLN A 606 9.11 71.84 -2.67
C GLN A 606 10.44 71.80 -3.45
N VAL A 607 10.81 72.95 -4.00
CA VAL A 607 12.18 73.25 -4.43
C VAL A 607 12.99 73.61 -3.17
N LEU A 608 13.94 72.76 -2.78
CA LEU A 608 14.93 73.10 -1.75
C LEU A 608 16.06 73.96 -2.36
N PRO A 609 16.48 75.07 -1.73
CA PRO A 609 17.60 75.86 -2.21
C PRO A 609 18.92 75.15 -1.92
N PHE A 610 19.79 75.11 -2.92
CA PHE A 610 21.15 74.57 -2.85
C PHE A 610 22.05 75.56 -2.09
N SER A 611 22.38 75.29 -0.83
CA SER A 611 23.38 76.07 -0.07
C SER A 611 24.77 75.45 -0.19
N GLY A 612 25.46 75.76 -1.28
CA GLY A 612 26.89 75.47 -1.46
C GLY A 612 27.77 76.55 -0.84
N GLY A 613 28.47 76.23 0.26
CA GLY A 613 29.53 77.06 0.83
C GLY A 613 30.87 76.84 0.12
N ALA A 614 31.51 77.91 -0.32
CA ALA A 614 32.81 77.91 -1.02
C ALA A 614 34.00 77.59 -0.08
N PRO A 615 35.11 76.99 -0.57
CA PRO A 615 36.31 76.74 0.22
C PRO A 615 37.24 77.96 0.24
N ARG A 616 37.77 78.32 1.42
CA ARG A 616 38.86 79.30 1.58
C ARG A 616 40.21 78.63 1.30
N SER A 617 40.99 79.21 0.38
CA SER A 617 42.36 78.75 0.05
C SER A 617 43.37 79.12 1.14
N ALA A 618 44.23 78.17 1.50
CA ALA A 618 45.42 78.37 2.31
C ALA A 618 46.60 78.90 1.46
N ALA A 619 47.42 79.78 2.04
CA ALA A 619 48.68 80.26 1.47
C ALA A 619 49.87 79.38 1.93
N PRO A 620 50.94 79.24 1.13
CA PRO A 620 52.01 78.28 1.37
C PRO A 620 53.17 78.87 2.20
N VAL A 621 53.79 78.04 3.04
CA VAL A 621 55.09 78.31 3.67
C VAL A 621 56.10 77.32 3.07
N GLY A 622 57.22 77.87 2.57
CA GLY A 622 58.19 77.16 1.76
C GLY A 622 59.12 76.21 2.51
N GLN A 623 59.78 75.38 1.72
CA GLN A 623 60.96 74.62 2.12
C GLN A 623 62.17 75.12 1.33
N ALA A 624 63.27 75.33 2.05
CA ALA A 624 64.60 75.53 1.50
C ALA A 624 65.43 74.25 1.68
N GLY A 625 66.03 73.79 0.58
CA GLY A 625 67.37 73.20 0.47
C GLY A 625 67.66 71.84 1.14
N ALA A 626 67.72 70.78 0.34
CA ALA A 626 68.97 70.13 -0.11
C ALA A 626 68.68 69.16 -1.25
#